data_AF-A0A2U4F5M7-F1
#
_entry.id   AF-A0A2U4F5M7-F1
#
_cell.length_a   1.000
_cell.length_b   1.000
_cell.length_c   1.000
_cell.angle_alpha   90.00
_cell.angle_beta   90.00
_cell.angle_gamma   90.00
#
_symmetry.space_group_name_H-M   'P 1'
#
loop_
_entity.id
_entity.type
_entity.pdbx_description
1 polymer ?
#
loop_
_entity_poly.entity_id
_entity_poly.type
_entity_poly.pdbx_seq_one_letter_code
_entity_poly.pdbx_strand_id
1 'polypeptide(L)'
;MEHIEDEKKFLQEVKRLIKSEGTIIITVPAYQWLFSNSDIFYGHYRRYNSKTLRKVLEDNGLEIQKLSYMNFFLFPLFALVRIIDKVFNRKKFEYGESKLTNTILYGIFHIEKSYLKI
;
A
#
# COMPACT_ATOMS: atom_id res chain seq x y z
N MET A 1 -0.34 5.47 -6.31
CA MET A 1 -1.58 6.30 -6.26
C MET A 1 -1.56 7.27 -5.08
N GLU A 2 -1.16 6.81 -3.89
CA GLU A 2 -0.95 7.57 -2.65
C GLU A 2 -0.10 8.84 -2.77
N HIS A 3 0.80 8.93 -3.76
CA HIS A 3 1.64 10.11 -4.03
C HIS A 3 0.96 11.15 -4.94
N ILE A 4 -0.28 10.93 -5.34
CA ILE A 4 -1.00 11.80 -6.26
C ILE A 4 -2.06 12.54 -5.46
N GLU A 5 -2.01 13.88 -5.49
CA GLU A 5 -2.96 14.72 -4.78
C GLU A 5 -4.37 14.62 -5.39
N ASP A 6 -4.47 14.80 -6.71
CA ASP A 6 -5.70 14.61 -7.47
C ASP A 6 -5.81 13.18 -8.00
N GLU A 7 -6.15 12.26 -7.08
CA GLU A 7 -6.32 10.83 -7.40
C GLU A 7 -7.44 10.59 -8.42
N LYS A 8 -8.46 11.45 -8.45
CA LYS A 8 -9.59 11.34 -9.37
C LYS A 8 -9.15 11.58 -10.80
N LYS A 9 -8.45 12.70 -11.05
CA LYS A 9 -7.89 13.00 -12.37
C LYS A 9 -6.91 11.92 -12.83
N PHE A 10 -6.09 11.41 -11.92
CA PHE A 10 -5.20 10.28 -12.23
C PHE A 10 -5.96 9.03 -12.69
N LEU A 11 -6.99 8.60 -11.96
CA LEU A 11 -7.77 7.41 -12.33
C LEU A 11 -8.52 7.60 -13.66
N GLN A 12 -9.01 8.81 -13.93
CA GLN A 12 -9.63 9.15 -15.22
C GLN A 12 -8.63 9.03 -16.38
N GLU A 13 -7.42 9.54 -16.23
CA GLU A 13 -6.37 9.40 -17.24
C GLU A 13 -5.92 7.95 -17.42
N VAL A 14 -5.78 7.20 -16.32
CA VAL A 14 -5.47 5.76 -16.39
C VAL A 14 -6.55 5.02 -17.19
N LYS A 15 -7.83 5.30 -16.91
CA LYS A 15 -8.95 4.71 -17.65
C LYS A 15 -8.98 5.12 -19.13
N ARG A 16 -8.56 6.35 -19.45
CA ARG A 16 -8.46 6.83 -20.84
C ARG A 16 -7.31 6.17 -21.61
N LEU A 17 -6.19 5.88 -20.94
CA LEU A 17 -4.97 5.34 -21.55
C LEU A 17 -4.99 3.82 -21.70
N ILE A 18 -5.73 3.12 -20.83
CA ILE A 18 -5.81 1.68 -20.91
C ILE A 18 -6.62 1.23 -22.13
N LYS A 19 -6.15 0.17 -22.78
CA LYS A 19 -6.90 -0.46 -23.89
C LYS A 19 -8.22 -1.03 -23.37
N SER A 20 -9.18 -1.23 -24.28
CA SER A 20 -10.35 -2.06 -23.98
C SER A 20 -9.88 -3.39 -23.38
N GLU A 21 -10.51 -3.82 -22.29
CA GLU A 21 -10.17 -5.03 -21.53
C GLU A 21 -8.78 -5.06 -20.87
N GLY A 22 -8.04 -3.94 -20.86
CA GLY A 22 -6.78 -3.88 -20.14
C GLY A 22 -6.98 -3.93 -18.63
N THR A 23 -6.02 -4.54 -17.93
CA THR A 23 -6.01 -4.67 -16.48
C THR A 23 -4.99 -3.71 -15.86
N ILE A 24 -5.37 -3.04 -14.77
CA ILE A 24 -4.46 -2.28 -13.91
C ILE A 24 -4.16 -3.04 -12.62
N ILE A 25 -2.92 -2.96 -12.16
CA ILE A 25 -2.51 -3.47 -10.85
C ILE A 25 -2.12 -2.27 -10.00
N ILE A 26 -2.77 -2.12 -8.85
CA ILE A 26 -2.54 -1.03 -7.92
C ILE A 26 -2.14 -1.61 -6.57
N THR A 27 -0.97 -1.22 -6.08
CA THR A 27 -0.54 -1.42 -4.69
C THR A 27 -0.49 -0.06 -3.99
N VAL A 28 -1.01 0.02 -2.78
CA VAL A 28 -1.05 1.24 -1.96
C VAL A 28 -0.84 0.90 -0.49
N PRO A 29 -0.28 1.82 0.31
CA PRO A 29 -0.09 1.61 1.74
C PRO A 29 -1.44 1.48 2.46
N ALA A 30 -1.54 0.47 3.31
CA ALA A 30 -2.77 0.14 4.01
C ALA A 30 -3.03 1.04 5.23
N TYR A 31 -4.32 1.25 5.50
CA TYR A 31 -4.93 1.85 6.69
C TYR A 31 -4.55 3.30 7.00
N GLN A 32 -5.53 4.21 6.87
CA GLN A 32 -5.35 5.63 7.18
C GLN A 32 -4.94 5.93 8.64
N TRP A 33 -5.33 5.09 9.60
CA TRP A 33 -4.95 5.30 11.00
C TRP A 33 -3.44 5.12 11.26
N LEU A 34 -2.72 4.42 10.37
CA LEU A 34 -1.26 4.28 10.37
C LEU A 34 -0.53 5.44 9.67
N PHE A 35 -1.25 6.42 9.13
CA PHE A 35 -0.64 7.59 8.51
C PHE A 35 0.11 8.43 9.55
N SER A 36 1.33 8.86 9.23
CA SER A 36 2.17 9.69 10.12
C SER A 36 3.13 10.58 9.33
N ASN A 37 4.02 11.30 10.03
CA ASN A 37 5.02 12.18 9.43
C ASN A 37 5.97 11.47 8.46
N SER A 38 6.19 10.16 8.62
CA SER A 38 6.96 9.38 7.63
C SER A 38 6.26 9.34 6.28
N ASP A 39 4.92 9.23 6.24
CA ASP A 39 4.16 9.26 5.00
C ASP A 39 4.30 10.61 4.30
N ILE A 40 4.16 11.71 5.06
CA ILE A 40 4.34 13.07 4.55
C ILE A 40 5.75 13.24 3.98
N PHE A 41 6.77 12.76 4.70
CA PHE A 41 8.17 12.81 4.25
C PHE A 41 8.38 12.07 2.92
N TYR A 42 7.75 10.91 2.74
CA TYR A 42 7.78 10.17 1.47
C TYR A 42 6.84 10.76 0.41
N GLY A 43 6.13 11.85 0.69
CA GLY A 43 5.23 12.51 -0.26
C GLY A 43 3.91 11.76 -0.47
N HIS A 44 3.46 10.97 0.51
CA HIS A 44 2.13 10.39 0.50
C HIS A 44 1.10 11.43 0.94
N TYR A 45 -0.04 11.44 0.24
CA TYR A 45 -1.22 12.21 0.63
C TYR A 45 -2.19 11.39 1.49
N ARG A 46 -2.22 10.06 1.32
CA ARG A 46 -3.21 9.19 1.99
C ARG A 46 -2.80 7.71 1.99
N ARG A 47 -3.50 6.93 2.81
CA ARG A 47 -3.45 5.46 2.86
C ARG A 47 -4.87 4.92 2.68
N TYR A 48 -4.99 3.67 2.24
CA TYR A 48 -6.31 3.08 1.93
C TYR A 48 -6.58 1.85 2.78
N ASN A 49 -7.83 1.63 3.15
CA ASN A 49 -8.30 0.29 3.49
C ASN A 49 -9.11 -0.27 2.31
N SER A 50 -9.49 -1.53 2.38
CA SER A 50 -10.24 -2.20 1.31
C SER A 50 -11.54 -1.47 0.96
N LYS A 51 -12.24 -0.89 1.94
CA LYS A 51 -13.49 -0.14 1.69
C LYS A 51 -13.22 1.17 0.96
N THR A 52 -12.22 1.95 1.39
CA THR A 52 -11.90 3.23 0.77
C THR A 52 -11.29 3.07 -0.61
N LEU A 53 -10.44 2.05 -0.81
CA LEU A 53 -9.88 1.73 -2.12
C LEU A 53 -10.96 1.24 -3.08
N ARG A 54 -11.85 0.35 -2.62
CA ARG A 54 -12.99 -0.11 -3.42
C ARG A 54 -13.82 1.07 -3.90
N LYS A 55 -14.23 1.91 -2.96
CA LYS A 55 -15.09 3.07 -3.24
C LYS A 55 -14.46 3.99 -4.28
N VAL A 56 -13.19 4.38 -4.12
CA VAL A 56 -12.57 5.33 -5.05
C VAL A 56 -12.41 4.74 -6.47
N LEU A 57 -12.15 3.44 -6.60
CA LEU A 57 -12.05 2.78 -7.90
C LEU A 57 -13.43 2.68 -8.58
N GLU A 58 -14.44 2.22 -7.85
CA GLU A 58 -15.81 2.08 -8.36
C GLU A 58 -16.42 3.45 -8.72
N ASP A 59 -16.20 4.49 -7.90
CA ASP A 59 -16.65 5.87 -8.16
C ASP A 59 -15.99 6.46 -9.44
N ASN A 60 -14.84 5.92 -9.87
CA ASN A 60 -14.17 6.30 -11.12
C ASN A 60 -14.46 5.31 -12.28
N GLY A 61 -15.45 4.43 -12.09
CA GLY A 61 -15.94 3.50 -13.09
C GLY A 61 -14.90 2.45 -13.49
N LEU A 62 -14.06 2.03 -12.55
CA LEU A 62 -13.18 0.86 -12.68
C LEU A 62 -13.86 -0.36 -12.06
N GLU A 63 -13.76 -1.50 -12.73
CA GLU A 63 -14.26 -2.76 -12.22
C GLU A 63 -13.17 -3.48 -11.40
N ILE A 64 -13.54 -3.99 -10.23
CA ILE A 64 -12.61 -4.66 -9.32
C ILE A 64 -12.68 -6.17 -9.55
N GLN A 65 -11.68 -6.70 -10.26
CA GLN A 65 -11.50 -8.15 -10.46
C GLN A 65 -10.98 -8.85 -9.21
N LYS A 66 -10.06 -8.21 -8.48
CA LYS A 66 -9.47 -8.74 -7.25
C LYS A 66 -9.06 -7.60 -6.32
N LEU A 67 -9.34 -7.77 -5.03
CA LEU A 67 -8.93 -6.83 -3.98
C LEU A 67 -8.46 -7.64 -2.77
N SER A 68 -7.20 -7.44 -2.37
CA SER A 68 -6.59 -8.14 -1.24
C SER A 68 -5.62 -7.24 -0.50
N TYR A 69 -5.39 -7.57 0.76
CA TYR A 69 -4.21 -7.10 1.48
C TYR A 69 -3.00 -7.98 1.14
N MET A 70 -1.81 -7.45 1.40
CA MET A 70 -0.52 -8.14 1.35
C MET A 70 0.20 -7.91 2.68
N ASN A 71 1.22 -8.69 2.98
CA ASN A 71 2.05 -8.60 4.19
C ASN A 71 1.26 -8.85 5.49
N PHE A 72 0.25 -9.72 5.47
CA PHE A 72 -0.51 -10.17 6.63
C PHE A 72 0.39 -10.63 7.79
N PHE A 73 1.39 -11.50 7.55
CA PHE A 73 2.25 -11.98 8.63
C PHE A 73 3.16 -10.89 9.22
N LEU A 74 3.61 -9.96 8.38
CA LEU A 74 4.44 -8.84 8.81
C LEU A 74 3.63 -7.67 9.36
N PHE A 75 2.32 -7.65 9.12
CA PHE A 75 1.46 -6.52 9.44
C PHE A 75 1.47 -6.16 10.92
N PRO A 76 1.38 -7.09 11.90
CA PRO A 76 1.41 -6.73 13.31
C PRO A 76 2.71 -6.03 13.70
N LEU A 77 3.86 -6.52 13.24
CA LEU A 77 5.16 -5.92 13.49
C LEU A 77 5.28 -4.55 12.83
N PHE A 78 4.87 -4.44 11.57
CA PHE A 78 4.88 -3.17 10.85
C PHE A 78 3.97 -2.13 11.51
N ALA A 79 2.74 -2.51 11.87
CA ALA A 79 1.79 -1.64 12.55
C ALA A 79 2.37 -1.13 13.89
N LEU A 80 3.02 -1.99 14.68
CA LEU A 80 3.68 -1.59 15.91
C LEU A 80 4.76 -0.53 15.68
N VAL A 81 5.68 -0.76 14.72
CA VAL A 81 6.73 0.21 14.36
C VAL A 81 6.10 1.54 13.97
N ARG A 82 5.07 1.52 13.14
CA ARG A 82 4.37 2.72 12.66
C ARG A 82 3.62 3.47 13.75
N ILE A 83 3.02 2.77 14.72
CA ILE A 83 2.39 3.38 15.89
C ILE A 83 3.46 4.06 16.76
N ILE A 84 4.59 3.40 16.99
CA ILE A 84 5.72 3.97 17.74
C ILE A 84 6.23 5.24 17.04
N ASP A 85 6.46 5.20 15.72
CA ASP A 85 6.89 6.37 14.95
C ASP A 85 5.92 7.54 15.09
N LYS A 86 4.61 7.24 15.02
CA LYS A 86 3.55 8.24 15.16
C LYS A 86 3.49 8.85 16.56
N VAL A 87 3.63 8.04 17.61
CA VAL A 87 3.53 8.48 19.02
C VAL A 87 4.77 9.26 19.45
N PHE A 88 5.96 8.78 19.09
CA PHE A 88 7.22 9.38 19.51
C PHE A 88 7.76 10.41 18.52
N ASN A 89 7.01 10.70 17.44
CA ASN A 89 7.42 11.58 16.35
C ASN A 89 8.86 11.30 15.88
N ARG A 90 9.21 10.01 15.77
CA ARG A 90 10.59 9.60 15.49
C ARG A 90 10.98 10.08 14.10
N LYS A 91 12.16 10.70 14.02
CA LYS A 91 12.81 10.94 12.72
C LYS A 91 13.20 9.60 12.10
N LYS A 92 13.25 9.58 10.77
CA LYS A 92 13.57 8.42 9.91
C LYS A 92 14.60 7.47 10.56
N PHE A 93 14.27 6.18 10.61
CA PHE A 93 15.27 5.13 10.73
C PHE A 93 15.85 4.86 9.34
N GLU A 94 17.15 5.02 9.18
CA GLU A 94 17.85 4.48 8.03
C GLU A 94 18.09 3.00 8.26
N TYR A 95 17.35 2.17 7.54
CA TYR A 95 17.59 0.74 7.53
C TYR A 95 18.84 0.47 6.68
N GLY A 96 19.83 -0.18 7.27
CA GLY A 96 20.96 -0.73 6.52
C GLY A 96 20.54 -1.98 5.75
N GLU A 97 21.20 -2.25 4.64
CA GLU A 97 21.01 -3.52 3.93
C GLU A 97 21.63 -4.68 4.73
N SER A 98 20.82 -5.70 5.01
CA SER A 98 21.26 -6.92 5.68
C SER A 98 20.80 -8.13 4.88
N LYS A 99 21.77 -8.97 4.44
CA LYS A 99 21.48 -10.22 3.74
C LYS A 99 20.56 -11.13 4.55
N LEU A 100 20.79 -11.21 5.86
CA LEU A 100 19.98 -12.02 6.77
C LEU A 100 18.53 -11.52 6.82
N THR A 101 18.35 -10.21 6.98
CA THR A 101 17.01 -9.59 7.00
C THR A 101 16.29 -9.85 5.68
N ASN A 102 16.97 -9.67 4.54
CA ASN A 102 16.38 -9.93 3.23
C ASN A 102 15.98 -11.41 3.05
N THR A 103 16.82 -12.36 3.46
CA THR A 103 16.51 -13.80 3.40
C THR A 103 15.27 -14.14 4.22
N ILE A 104 15.16 -13.62 5.44
CA ILE A 104 14.00 -13.85 6.32
C ILE A 104 12.74 -13.26 5.69
N LEU A 105 12.79 -11.99 5.26
CA LEU A 105 11.65 -11.32 4.63
C LEU A 105 11.20 -12.04 3.37
N TYR A 106 12.13 -12.48 2.52
CA TYR A 106 11.82 -13.24 1.31
C TYR A 106 11.11 -14.56 1.63
N GLY A 107 11.57 -15.30 2.64
CA GLY A 107 10.89 -16.52 3.08
C GLY A 107 9.46 -16.27 3.55
N ILE A 108 9.23 -15.20 4.32
CA ILE A 108 7.89 -14.83 4.80
C ILE A 108 6.98 -14.46 3.63
N PHE A 109 7.44 -13.65 2.67
CA PHE A 109 6.66 -13.30 1.48
C PHE A 109 6.33 -14.52 0.61
N HIS A 110 7.23 -15.49 0.51
CA HIS A 110 6.99 -16.71 -0.25
C HIS A 110 5.89 -17.58 0.37
N ILE A 111 5.90 -17.72 1.69
CA ILE A 111 4.84 -18.43 2.45
C ILE A 111 3.50 -17.70 2.27
N GLU A 112 3.52 -16.38 2.44
CA GLU A 112 2.33 -15.56 2.30
C GLU A 112 1.67 -15.67 0.92
N LYS A 113 2.48 -15.65 -0.14
CA LYS A 113 2.01 -15.80 -1.52
C LYS A 113 1.14 -17.06 -1.69
N SER A 114 1.63 -18.18 -1.16
CA SER A 114 0.93 -19.47 -1.23
C SER A 114 -0.41 -19.44 -0.49
N TYR A 115 -0.51 -18.66 0.59
CA TYR A 115 -1.70 -18.57 1.43
C TYR A 115 -2.75 -17.60 0.85
N LEU A 116 -2.33 -16.40 0.44
CA LEU A 116 -3.23 -15.35 -0.06
C LEU A 116 -3.61 -15.53 -1.55
N LYS A 117 -3.06 -16.55 -2.21
CA LYS A 117 -3.27 -16.86 -3.65
C LYS A 117 -3.06 -15.62 -4.54
N ILE A 118 -2.07 -14.80 -4.22
CA ILE A 118 -1.68 -13.60 -4.98
C ILE A 118 -0.50 -13.87 -5.90
#